data_AF-A0A7V8UVF9-F1
#
_entry.id   AF-A0A7V8UVF9-F1
#
_cell.length_a   1.000
_cell.length_b   1.000
_cell.length_c   1.000
_cell.angle_alpha   90.00
_cell.angle_beta   90.00
_cell.angle_gamma   90.00
#
_symmetry.space_group_name_H-M   'P 1'
#
loop_
_entity.id
_entity.type
_entity.pdbx_description
1 polymer ?
#
loop_
_entity_poly.entity_id
_entity_poly.type
_entity_poly.pdbx_seq_one_letter_code
_entity_poly.pdbx_strand_id
1 'polypeptide(L)'
;MKIRATAVLLPLALAACAAPSEFDGEMPQFTPSRDGATFRLGQTAKVVTEDVRYHVPVQWEVTVDSPTTARAPRSAEHAKTLVCFPVAFTPVAIGDFSRDVTVALPELVPIDGSLAANTADPGYCGEPTLTGYTGDLRENDTYTSYVASWAGSADPGIVGTGVELHSHDATLTWK
;
A
#
# COMPACT_ATOMS: atom_id res chain seq x y z
N MET A 1 -37.94 -58.71 35.62
CA MET A 1 -37.05 -57.63 36.08
C MET A 1 -36.47 -56.94 34.86
N LYS A 2 -36.76 -55.64 34.64
CA LYS A 2 -36.14 -54.84 33.56
C LYS A 2 -35.30 -53.74 34.21
N ILE A 3 -33.99 -53.82 34.00
CA ILE A 3 -33.00 -52.87 34.52
C ILE A 3 -33.03 -51.64 33.61
N ARG A 4 -33.32 -50.46 34.17
CA ARG A 4 -33.19 -49.18 33.45
C ARG A 4 -31.77 -48.65 33.68
N ALA A 5 -31.01 -48.50 32.60
CA ALA A 5 -29.73 -47.82 32.60
C ALA A 5 -29.97 -46.31 32.47
N THR A 6 -29.50 -45.55 33.45
CA THR A 6 -29.57 -44.09 33.48
C THR A 6 -28.33 -43.55 32.77
N ALA A 7 -28.51 -42.96 31.59
CA ALA A 7 -27.44 -42.29 30.87
C ALA A 7 -27.18 -40.91 31.50
N VAL A 8 -25.97 -40.71 32.01
CA VAL A 8 -25.48 -39.42 32.52
C VAL A 8 -25.01 -38.59 31.33
N LEU A 9 -25.71 -37.52 31.02
CA LEU A 9 -25.29 -36.50 30.04
C LEU A 9 -24.25 -35.59 30.69
N LEU A 10 -22.99 -35.68 30.26
CA LEU A 10 -21.97 -34.67 30.52
C LEU A 10 -22.21 -33.46 29.59
N PRO A 11 -22.20 -32.21 30.11
CA PRO A 11 -22.26 -31.03 29.27
C PRO A 11 -20.89 -30.80 28.62
N LEU A 12 -20.83 -30.99 27.30
CA LEU A 12 -19.75 -30.46 26.46
C LEU A 12 -19.82 -28.93 26.51
N ALA A 13 -18.97 -28.31 27.34
CA ALA A 13 -18.75 -26.88 27.29
C ALA A 13 -18.03 -26.54 25.98
N LEU A 14 -18.80 -26.15 24.96
CA LEU A 14 -18.30 -25.51 23.76
C LEU A 14 -17.75 -24.14 24.14
N ALA A 15 -16.43 -24.03 24.31
CA ALA A 15 -15.77 -22.73 24.28
C ALA A 15 -15.95 -22.16 22.88
N ALA A 16 -16.92 -21.27 22.70
CA ALA A 16 -17.07 -20.52 21.47
C ALA A 16 -15.86 -19.57 21.37
N CYS A 17 -14.91 -19.90 20.48
CA CYS A 17 -13.92 -18.95 20.03
C CYS A 17 -14.68 -17.81 19.33
N ALA A 18 -14.99 -16.74 20.04
CA ALA A 18 -15.53 -15.53 19.44
C ALA A 18 -14.48 -15.01 18.45
N ALA A 19 -14.87 -14.85 17.17
CA ALA A 19 -14.02 -14.16 16.22
C ALA A 19 -13.75 -12.75 16.76
N PRO A 20 -12.50 -12.26 16.72
CA PRO A 20 -12.24 -10.91 17.20
C PRO A 20 -12.99 -9.90 16.32
N SER A 21 -13.53 -8.88 16.97
CA SER A 21 -14.32 -7.80 16.38
C SER A 21 -13.46 -6.91 15.47
N GLU A 22 -14.14 -6.03 14.74
CA GLU A 22 -13.52 -4.91 14.04
C GLU A 22 -12.75 -4.01 15.02
N PHE A 23 -11.79 -3.27 14.48
CA PHE A 23 -10.99 -2.30 15.21
C PHE A 23 -11.90 -1.22 15.83
N ASP A 24 -11.78 -1.04 17.14
CA ASP A 24 -12.49 -0.04 17.93
C ASP A 24 -11.53 0.87 18.74
N GLY A 25 -10.24 0.77 18.45
CA GLY A 25 -9.19 1.54 19.10
C GLY A 25 -9.19 3.02 18.72
N GLU A 26 -8.53 3.83 19.53
CA GLU A 26 -8.31 5.25 19.23
C GLU A 26 -7.13 5.42 18.28
N MET A 27 -7.27 6.31 17.30
CA MET A 27 -6.18 6.75 16.43
C MET A 27 -5.84 8.22 16.69
N PRO A 28 -4.56 8.62 16.58
CA PRO A 28 -4.20 10.02 16.71
C PRO A 28 -4.86 10.86 15.63
N GLN A 29 -5.04 12.16 15.93
CA GLN A 29 -5.60 13.10 14.97
C GLN A 29 -4.74 13.15 13.70
N PHE A 30 -5.39 12.93 12.56
CA PHE A 30 -4.76 12.92 11.26
C PHE A 30 -5.70 13.51 10.22
N THR A 31 -5.19 14.40 9.39
CA THR A 31 -5.96 15.02 8.31
C THR A 31 -5.38 14.52 7.00
N PRO A 32 -6.07 13.60 6.30
CA PRO A 32 -5.66 13.13 4.99
C PRO A 32 -5.58 14.28 3.99
N SER A 33 -4.71 14.12 2.99
CA SER A 33 -4.68 15.01 1.83
C SER A 33 -6.03 15.01 1.14
N ARG A 34 -6.43 16.18 0.65
CA ARG A 34 -7.68 16.33 -0.10
C ARG A 34 -7.62 15.54 -1.41
N ASP A 35 -8.71 14.87 -1.76
CA ASP A 35 -8.90 14.26 -3.07
C ASP A 35 -8.66 15.26 -4.22
N GLY A 36 -7.95 14.80 -5.26
CA GLY A 36 -7.49 15.60 -6.40
C GLY A 36 -6.34 16.57 -6.09
N ALA A 37 -5.71 16.49 -4.90
CA ALA A 37 -4.57 17.34 -4.58
C ALA A 37 -3.34 16.99 -5.45
N THR A 38 -2.64 18.04 -5.86
CA THR A 38 -1.37 17.93 -6.61
C THR A 38 -0.22 18.42 -5.75
N PHE A 39 0.88 17.67 -5.78
CA PHE A 39 2.11 17.87 -5.06
C PHE A 39 3.26 18.01 -6.08
N ARG A 40 4.32 18.72 -5.69
CA ARG A 40 5.61 18.63 -6.39
C ARG A 40 6.30 17.33 -6.00
N LEU A 41 7.11 16.78 -6.89
CA LEU A 41 8.05 15.71 -6.54
C LEU A 41 8.91 16.12 -5.33
N GLY A 42 9.06 15.21 -4.36
CA GLY A 42 9.70 15.42 -3.07
C GLY A 42 8.78 16.04 -1.99
N GLN A 43 7.52 16.35 -2.29
CA GLN A 43 6.55 16.77 -1.26
C GLN A 43 5.76 15.58 -0.72
N THR A 44 5.40 15.70 0.57
CA THR A 44 4.68 14.67 1.31
C THR A 44 3.17 14.87 1.24
N ALA A 45 2.45 13.79 0.99
CA ALA A 45 1.00 13.69 1.12
C ALA A 45 0.63 12.81 2.33
N LYS A 46 -0.59 13.00 2.84
CA LYS A 46 -1.14 12.23 3.96
C LYS A 46 -2.23 11.30 3.46
N VAL A 47 -2.11 10.00 3.72
CA VAL A 47 -3.03 8.96 3.24
C VAL A 47 -3.40 8.05 4.39
N VAL A 48 -4.64 7.54 4.40
CA VAL A 48 -5.04 6.48 5.33
C VAL A 48 -5.38 5.25 4.49
N THR A 49 -4.90 4.10 4.94
CA THR A 49 -5.30 2.80 4.41
C THR A 49 -5.83 1.95 5.55
N GLU A 50 -6.61 0.94 5.26
CA GLU A 50 -7.08 0.00 6.28
C GLU A 50 -7.04 -1.45 5.77
N ASP A 51 -7.10 -2.40 6.70
CA ASP A 51 -7.36 -3.79 6.37
C ASP A 51 -8.86 -3.99 6.07
N VAL A 52 -9.17 -4.79 5.06
CA VAL A 52 -10.54 -4.94 4.57
C VAL A 52 -11.45 -5.68 5.57
N ARG A 53 -10.90 -6.49 6.47
CA ARG A 53 -11.67 -7.42 7.28
C ARG A 53 -12.00 -6.87 8.68
N TYR A 54 -11.05 -6.17 9.29
CA TYR A 54 -11.16 -5.66 10.63
C TYR A 54 -11.06 -4.14 10.70
N HIS A 55 -10.89 -3.46 9.56
CA HIS A 55 -10.82 -2.00 9.46
C HIS A 55 -9.72 -1.37 10.34
N VAL A 56 -8.62 -2.10 10.57
CA VAL A 56 -7.43 -1.60 11.26
C VAL A 56 -6.75 -0.58 10.36
N PRO A 57 -6.68 0.70 10.78
CA PRO A 57 -6.13 1.76 9.95
C PRO A 57 -4.61 1.89 10.09
N VAL A 58 -3.96 2.36 9.03
CA VAL A 58 -2.59 2.88 9.05
C VAL A 58 -2.61 4.27 8.42
N GLN A 59 -2.07 5.24 9.15
CA GLN A 59 -1.91 6.61 8.70
C GLN A 59 -0.50 6.78 8.12
N TRP A 60 -0.40 7.23 6.88
CA TRP A 60 0.84 7.31 6.12
C TRP A 60 1.18 8.74 5.74
N GLU A 61 2.46 9.07 5.87
CA GLU A 61 3.10 10.12 5.10
C GLU A 61 3.78 9.49 3.87
N VAL A 62 3.37 9.92 2.68
CA VAL A 62 3.81 9.37 1.40
C VAL A 62 4.52 10.45 0.59
N THR A 63 5.73 10.17 0.12
CA THR A 63 6.52 11.09 -0.70
C THR A 63 6.98 10.40 -1.97
N VAL A 64 6.76 11.02 -3.13
CA VAL A 64 7.31 10.55 -4.41
C VAL A 64 8.49 11.43 -4.77
N ASP A 65 9.69 10.87 -4.84
CA ASP A 65 10.90 11.59 -5.16
C ASP A 65 11.10 11.79 -6.67
N SER A 66 12.02 12.69 -7.02
CA SER A 66 12.40 12.91 -8.40
C SER A 66 12.91 11.62 -9.05
N PRO A 67 12.51 11.33 -10.30
CA PRO A 67 12.87 10.07 -10.91
C PRO A 67 14.35 10.00 -11.28
N THR A 68 14.87 8.79 -11.30
CA THR A 68 16.17 8.48 -11.91
C THR A 68 15.95 7.78 -13.25
N THR A 69 16.93 7.92 -14.16
CA THR A 69 16.88 7.26 -15.46
C THR A 69 18.06 6.31 -15.63
N ALA A 70 17.77 5.08 -16.04
CA ALA A 70 18.79 4.06 -16.27
C ALA A 70 18.55 3.32 -17.58
N ARG A 71 19.60 2.72 -18.14
CA ARG A 71 19.45 1.85 -19.30
C ARG A 71 18.60 0.64 -18.92
N ALA A 72 17.61 0.33 -19.75
CA ALA A 72 16.75 -0.82 -19.52
C ALA A 72 17.55 -2.14 -19.61
N PRO A 73 17.29 -3.13 -18.72
CA PRO A 73 17.86 -4.45 -18.83
C PRO A 73 17.34 -5.15 -20.10
N ARG A 74 18.06 -6.17 -20.57
CA ARG A 74 17.64 -6.92 -21.78
C ARG A 74 16.29 -7.63 -21.61
N SER A 75 15.87 -7.89 -20.38
CA SER A 75 14.58 -8.49 -20.05
C SER A 75 13.40 -7.53 -20.21
N ALA A 76 13.63 -6.21 -20.23
CA ALA A 76 12.59 -5.22 -20.44
C ALA A 76 12.34 -5.06 -21.96
N GLU A 77 11.44 -5.87 -22.51
CA GLU A 77 11.09 -5.81 -23.92
C GLU A 77 10.57 -4.41 -24.30
N HIS A 78 10.96 -3.92 -25.47
CA HIS A 78 10.61 -2.60 -26.01
C HIS A 78 11.21 -1.37 -25.28
N ALA A 79 11.70 -1.52 -24.05
CA ALA A 79 12.33 -0.43 -23.30
C ALA A 79 13.80 -0.20 -23.69
N LYS A 80 14.17 1.05 -23.95
CA LYS A 80 15.57 1.50 -24.07
C LYS A 80 16.08 2.04 -22.75
N THR A 81 15.23 2.80 -22.07
CA THR A 81 15.52 3.48 -20.81
C THR A 81 14.36 3.25 -19.86
N LEU A 82 14.66 3.08 -18.58
CA LEU A 82 13.70 3.08 -17.48
C LEU A 82 13.75 4.41 -16.76
N VAL A 83 12.58 4.85 -16.30
CA VAL A 83 12.38 6.02 -15.45
C VAL A 83 11.78 5.54 -14.14
N CYS A 84 12.52 5.70 -13.05
CA CYS A 84 12.22 5.12 -11.75
C CYS A 84 11.93 6.21 -10.73
N PHE A 85 10.70 6.26 -10.23
CA PHE A 85 10.27 7.15 -9.16
C PHE A 85 10.34 6.39 -7.83
N PRO A 86 11.27 6.75 -6.92
CA PRO A 86 11.25 6.22 -5.57
C PRO A 86 10.02 6.77 -4.82
N VAL A 87 9.35 5.91 -4.08
CA VAL A 87 8.21 6.29 -3.24
C VAL A 87 8.49 5.88 -1.81
N ALA A 88 8.55 6.86 -0.91
CA ALA A 88 8.71 6.66 0.52
C ALA A 88 7.34 6.60 1.20
N PHE A 89 7.15 5.59 2.04
CA PHE A 89 5.99 5.40 2.89
C PHE A 89 6.44 5.38 4.35
N THR A 90 5.95 6.32 5.14
CA THR A 90 6.24 6.43 6.57
C THR A 90 4.92 6.31 7.33
N PRO A 91 4.64 5.20 8.04
CA PRO A 91 3.45 5.08 8.85
C PRO A 91 3.64 5.96 10.09
N VAL A 92 2.81 6.98 10.26
CA VAL A 92 2.87 7.87 11.43
C VAL A 92 2.03 7.35 12.59
N ALA A 93 1.09 6.44 12.32
CA ALA A 93 0.31 5.72 13.31
C ALA A 93 -0.20 4.40 12.75
N ILE A 94 -0.19 3.34 13.55
CA ILE A 94 -0.70 2.02 13.21
C ILE A 94 -1.76 1.63 14.26
N GLY A 95 -2.95 1.22 13.82
CA GLY A 95 -3.99 0.77 14.75
C GLY A 95 -3.52 -0.41 15.60
N ASP A 96 -3.55 -0.25 16.91
CA ASP A 96 -3.24 -1.33 17.86
C ASP A 96 -4.35 -2.39 17.81
N PHE A 97 -3.99 -3.57 17.29
CA PHE A 97 -4.92 -4.68 17.12
C PHE A 97 -4.27 -5.96 17.60
N SER A 98 -5.10 -6.83 18.20
CA SER A 98 -4.66 -8.08 18.85
C SER A 98 -3.93 -9.10 17.94
N ARG A 99 -3.84 -8.82 16.65
CA ARG A 99 -3.24 -9.66 15.62
C ARG A 99 -2.79 -8.78 14.46
N ASP A 100 -1.71 -9.20 13.81
CA ASP A 100 -1.26 -8.53 12.60
C ASP A 100 -2.24 -8.76 11.45
N VAL A 101 -2.37 -7.75 10.60
CA VAL A 101 -3.26 -7.75 9.43
C VAL A 101 -2.53 -7.19 8.21
N THR A 102 -3.15 -7.28 7.03
CA THR A 102 -2.61 -6.67 5.81
C THR A 102 -3.55 -5.55 5.35
N VAL A 103 -3.05 -4.32 5.35
CA VAL A 103 -3.76 -3.16 4.82
C VAL A 103 -3.65 -3.10 3.30
N ALA A 104 -4.69 -2.57 2.66
CA ALA A 104 -4.67 -2.33 1.22
C ALA A 104 -3.76 -1.12 0.91
N LEU A 105 -2.55 -1.39 0.41
CA LEU A 105 -1.67 -0.32 -0.09
C LEU A 105 -2.31 0.39 -1.29
N PRO A 106 -2.11 1.71 -1.43
CA PRO A 106 -2.67 2.44 -2.56
C PRO A 106 -1.99 2.02 -3.87
N GLU A 107 -2.75 2.08 -4.96
CA GLU A 107 -2.22 1.86 -6.30
C GLU A 107 -1.42 3.09 -6.74
N LEU A 108 -0.26 2.87 -7.37
CA LEU A 108 0.61 3.92 -7.87
C LEU A 108 0.88 3.69 -9.35
N VAL A 109 0.63 4.71 -10.17
CA VAL A 109 0.80 4.62 -11.63
C VAL A 109 1.62 5.79 -12.18
N PRO A 110 2.49 5.57 -13.19
CA PRO A 110 3.21 6.66 -13.82
C PRO A 110 2.28 7.44 -14.75
N ILE A 111 2.46 8.76 -14.78
CA ILE A 111 1.67 9.69 -15.62
C ILE A 111 2.56 10.69 -16.35
N ASP A 112 2.03 11.28 -17.41
CA ASP A 112 2.55 12.49 -18.05
C ASP A 112 1.42 13.54 -18.14
N GLY A 113 1.52 14.58 -17.31
CA GLY A 113 0.48 15.60 -17.18
C GLY A 113 -0.84 15.06 -16.61
N SER A 114 -1.75 14.67 -17.50
CA SER A 114 -3.06 14.05 -17.18
C SER A 114 -3.29 12.74 -17.95
N LEU A 115 -2.25 12.23 -18.61
CA LEU A 115 -2.30 11.00 -19.39
C LEU A 115 -1.62 9.87 -18.62
N ALA A 116 -2.14 8.66 -18.75
CA ALA A 116 -1.42 7.46 -18.33
C ALA A 116 -0.12 7.34 -19.14
N ALA A 117 0.98 7.14 -18.44
CA ALA A 117 2.27 6.91 -19.08
C ALA A 117 2.51 5.42 -19.30
N ASN A 118 3.58 5.11 -20.03
CA ASN A 118 4.12 3.78 -20.15
C ASN A 118 4.45 3.21 -18.76
N THR A 119 3.96 2.02 -18.44
CA THR A 119 4.27 1.32 -17.18
C THR A 119 5.33 0.25 -17.40
N ALA A 120 6.32 0.21 -16.51
CA ALA A 120 7.33 -0.84 -16.43
C ALA A 120 7.19 -1.60 -15.09
N ASP A 121 7.87 -2.74 -14.99
CA ASP A 121 8.00 -3.47 -13.73
C ASP A 121 8.84 -2.64 -12.71
N PRO A 122 8.28 -2.29 -11.54
CA PRO A 122 9.02 -1.62 -10.46
C PRO A 122 10.27 -2.37 -9.99
N GLY A 123 10.31 -3.69 -10.13
CA GLY A 123 11.47 -4.51 -9.77
C GLY A 123 12.74 -4.18 -10.56
N TYR A 124 12.63 -3.46 -11.68
CA TYR A 124 13.81 -2.94 -12.37
C TYR A 124 14.45 -1.73 -11.67
N CYS A 125 13.71 -1.04 -10.79
CA CYS A 125 14.17 0.15 -10.07
C CYS A 125 14.82 -0.19 -8.72
N GLY A 126 14.47 -1.34 -8.15
CA GLY A 126 15.00 -1.83 -6.89
C GLY A 126 14.01 -2.75 -6.19
N GLU A 127 14.48 -3.40 -5.12
CA GLU A 127 13.62 -4.22 -4.27
C GLU A 127 12.82 -3.30 -3.31
N PRO A 128 11.49 -3.41 -3.27
CA PRO A 128 10.69 -2.68 -2.30
C PRO A 128 10.89 -3.25 -0.89
N THR A 129 10.85 -2.38 0.11
CA THR A 129 10.85 -2.79 1.54
C THR A 129 9.47 -2.66 2.17
N LEU A 130 8.56 -1.94 1.53
CA LEU A 130 7.19 -1.78 2.01
C LEU A 130 6.41 -3.09 1.88
N THR A 131 5.87 -3.55 3.01
CA THR A 131 4.82 -4.57 3.04
C THR A 131 3.55 -3.93 3.59
N GLY A 132 2.38 -4.32 3.09
CA GLY A 132 1.10 -3.90 3.69
C GLY A 132 0.82 -4.61 5.02
N TYR A 133 1.71 -5.47 5.50
CA TYR A 133 1.51 -6.31 6.68
C TYR A 133 1.94 -5.57 7.95
N THR A 134 1.00 -5.32 8.87
CA THR A 134 1.24 -4.47 10.05
C THR A 134 2.29 -5.02 11.01
N GLY A 135 2.55 -6.33 11.01
CA GLY A 135 3.61 -6.94 11.83
C GLY A 135 5.02 -6.49 11.45
N ASP A 136 5.24 -6.15 10.18
CA ASP A 136 6.52 -5.66 9.65
C ASP A 136 6.67 -4.14 9.79
N LEU A 137 5.57 -3.44 10.08
CA LEU A 137 5.51 -1.99 10.15
C LEU A 137 5.90 -1.47 11.53
N ARG A 138 6.61 -0.36 11.55
CA ARG A 138 6.98 0.39 12.75
C ARG A 138 6.71 1.86 12.51
N GLU A 139 6.05 2.50 13.46
CA GLU A 139 5.73 3.91 13.36
C GLU A 139 7.01 4.75 13.19
N ASN A 140 6.97 5.69 12.25
CA ASN A 140 8.05 6.59 11.86
C ASN A 140 9.26 5.95 11.16
N ASP A 141 9.27 4.62 10.96
CA ASP A 141 10.23 3.99 10.05
C ASP A 141 9.79 4.20 8.60
N THR A 142 10.75 4.49 7.71
CA THR A 142 10.44 4.75 6.31
C THR A 142 10.70 3.52 5.44
N TYR A 143 9.67 3.13 4.70
CA TYR A 143 9.68 2.01 3.76
C TYR A 143 9.71 2.54 2.33
N THR A 144 10.36 1.82 1.43
CA THR A 144 10.53 2.21 0.03
C THR A 144 9.73 1.31 -0.90
N SER A 145 9.09 1.92 -1.89
CA SER A 145 8.53 1.29 -3.07
C SER A 145 8.98 2.07 -4.31
N TYR A 146 8.60 1.60 -5.50
CA TYR A 146 8.95 2.25 -6.76
C TYR A 146 7.76 2.29 -7.71
N VAL A 147 7.71 3.35 -8.52
CA VAL A 147 6.91 3.40 -9.74
C VAL A 147 7.87 3.47 -10.91
N ALA A 148 7.65 2.59 -11.90
CA ALA A 148 8.53 2.51 -13.06
C ALA A 148 7.77 2.85 -14.34
N SER A 149 8.40 3.71 -15.14
CA SER A 149 8.01 3.99 -16.52
C SER A 149 9.16 3.63 -17.46
N TRP A 150 8.89 3.56 -18.77
CA TRP A 150 9.90 3.27 -19.77
C TRP A 150 9.80 4.18 -20.98
N ALA A 151 10.93 4.34 -21.67
CA ALA A 151 11.03 5.01 -22.96
C ALA A 151 11.60 4.03 -23.99
N GLY A 152 10.92 3.87 -25.12
CA GLY A 152 11.32 2.98 -26.20
C GLY A 152 12.46 3.51 -27.07
N SER A 153 12.95 2.67 -27.99
CA SER A 153 14.08 3.00 -28.86
C SER A 153 13.68 3.70 -30.17
N ALA A 154 12.60 3.24 -30.80
CA ALA A 154 12.09 3.78 -32.07
C ALA A 154 10.86 4.67 -31.87
N ASP A 155 9.97 4.30 -30.95
CA ASP A 155 8.89 5.11 -30.43
C ASP A 155 9.08 5.20 -28.90
N PRO A 156 9.32 6.40 -28.35
CA PRO A 156 9.47 6.54 -26.91
C PRO A 156 8.19 6.22 -26.13
N GLY A 157 7.00 6.29 -26.76
CA GLY A 157 5.71 6.29 -26.06
C GLY A 157 5.56 7.48 -25.10
N ILE A 158 4.63 7.40 -24.16
CA ILE A 158 4.41 8.44 -23.16
C ILE A 158 5.29 8.11 -21.94
N VAL A 159 6.36 8.87 -21.76
CA VAL A 159 7.30 8.65 -20.65
C VAL A 159 6.76 9.31 -19.39
N GLY A 160 6.73 8.57 -18.28
CA GLY A 160 6.26 9.11 -17.01
C GLY A 160 7.11 10.29 -16.54
N THR A 161 6.47 11.40 -16.22
CA THR A 161 7.06 12.58 -15.59
C THR A 161 6.52 12.82 -14.18
N GLY A 162 5.50 12.07 -13.77
CA GLY A 162 4.88 12.13 -12.46
C GLY A 162 4.27 10.80 -12.05
N VAL A 163 3.66 10.80 -10.87
CA VAL A 163 2.99 9.63 -10.29
C VAL A 163 1.60 10.02 -9.82
N GLU A 164 0.63 9.17 -10.07
CA GLU A 164 -0.70 9.24 -9.48
C GLU A 164 -0.87 8.10 -8.47
N LEU A 165 -1.43 8.43 -7.30
CA LEU A 165 -1.78 7.50 -6.24
C LEU A 165 -3.29 7.41 -6.16
N HIS A 166 -3.82 6.19 -6.21
CA HIS A 166 -5.24 5.90 -5.96
C HIS A 166 -5.40 5.12 -4.67
N SER A 167 -6.10 5.70 -3.71
CA SER A 167 -6.61 5.00 -2.52
C SER A 167 -8.13 4.88 -2.59
N HIS A 168 -8.73 4.25 -1.58
CA HIS A 168 -10.19 4.17 -1.48
C HIS A 168 -10.86 5.56 -1.47
N ASP A 169 -10.23 6.55 -0.82
CA ASP A 169 -10.85 7.85 -0.54
C ASP A 169 -10.28 9.01 -1.36
N ALA A 170 -9.17 8.83 -2.07
CA ALA A 170 -8.50 9.91 -2.76
C ALA A 170 -7.67 9.46 -3.98
N THR A 171 -7.64 10.32 -4.98
CA THR A 171 -6.61 10.35 -6.02
C THR A 171 -5.68 11.53 -5.79
N LEU A 172 -4.37 11.27 -5.70
CA LEU A 172 -3.34 12.27 -5.43
C LEU A 172 -2.27 12.23 -6.52
N THR A 173 -1.71 13.39 -6.88
CA THR A 173 -0.75 13.49 -7.99
C THR A 173 0.56 14.14 -7.57
N TRP A 174 1.70 13.62 -8.02
CA TRP A 174 3.02 14.27 -7.95
C TRP A 174 3.54 14.59 -9.35
N LYS A 175 3.87 15.87 -9.62
CA LYS A 175 4.44 16.34 -10.90
C LYS A 175 5.17 17.68 -10.80
#